data_AF-A0A059PWQ4-F1
#
_entry.id   AF-A0A059PWQ4-F1
#
_cell.length_a   1.000
_cell.length_b   1.000
_cell.length_c   1.000
_cell.angle_alpha   90.00
_cell.angle_beta   90.00
_cell.angle_gamma   90.00
#
_symmetry.space_group_name_H-M   'P 1'
#
loop_
_entity.id
_entity.type
_entity.pdbx_description
1 polymer ?
#
loop_
_entity_poly.entity_id
_entity_poly.type
_entity_poly.pdbx_seq_one_letter_code
_entity_poly.pdbx_strand_id
1 'polypeptide(L)'
;GADNFVGDAYHTMMTHRSMVELGLAPPDPQFALYGEHVHTEHGHGLGIIGPPPGMPLPEFMGMPENIVEELGRRLTPEQVEIFRP
;
A
#
# COMPACT_ATOMS: atom_id res chain seq x y z
N GLY A 1 -17.18 -8.91 1.85
CA GLY A 1 -16.59 -7.77 1.13
C GLY A 1 -15.84 -6.87 2.08
N ALA A 2 -16.56 -6.18 2.98
CA ALA A 2 -15.98 -5.22 3.93
C ALA A 2 -14.84 -5.80 4.79
N ASP A 3 -15.02 -7.00 5.36
CA ASP A 3 -14.02 -7.67 6.21
C ASP A 3 -12.67 -7.92 5.52
N ASN A 4 -12.68 -8.25 4.22
CA ASN A 4 -11.45 -8.44 3.46
C ASN A 4 -10.74 -7.10 3.22
N PHE A 5 -11.45 -6.09 2.72
CA PHE A 5 -10.85 -4.82 2.31
C PHE A 5 -10.48 -3.88 3.47
N VAL A 6 -11.05 -4.08 4.66
CA VAL A 6 -10.68 -3.27 5.84
C VAL A 6 -9.26 -3.58 6.33
N GLY A 7 -8.69 -4.75 6.00
CA GLY A 7 -7.30 -5.05 6.40
C GLY A 7 -6.71 -6.44 6.12
N ASP A 8 -7.33 -7.30 5.30
CA ASP A 8 -6.83 -8.65 5.02
C ASP A 8 -5.82 -8.67 3.86
N ALA A 9 -4.56 -8.34 4.15
CA ALA A 9 -3.47 -8.61 3.20
C ALA A 9 -3.02 -10.08 3.22
N TYR A 10 -3.36 -10.83 4.28
CA TYR A 10 -2.91 -12.20 4.51
C TYR A 10 -3.43 -13.18 3.45
N HIS A 11 -4.69 -13.02 3.02
CA HIS A 11 -5.29 -13.89 2.02
C HIS A 11 -4.55 -13.89 0.67
N THR A 12 -3.76 -12.84 0.38
CA THR A 12 -3.03 -12.66 -0.87
C THR A 12 -2.20 -13.88 -1.25
N MET A 13 -1.50 -14.49 -0.28
CA MET A 13 -0.58 -15.59 -0.57
C MET A 13 -1.27 -16.87 -1.03
N MET A 14 -2.54 -17.07 -0.66
CA MET A 14 -3.29 -18.26 -1.05
C MET A 14 -4.31 -17.95 -2.13
N THR A 15 -5.20 -16.98 -1.90
CA THR A 15 -6.28 -16.63 -2.83
C THR A 15 -5.74 -16.11 -4.15
N HIS A 16 -4.62 -15.38 -4.15
CA HIS A 16 -3.98 -14.84 -5.35
C HIS A 16 -2.74 -15.62 -5.77
N ARG A 17 -2.60 -16.89 -5.34
CA ARG A 17 -1.40 -17.69 -5.62
C ARG A 17 -1.06 -17.80 -7.11
N SER A 18 -2.06 -17.94 -7.99
CA SER A 18 -1.84 -17.94 -9.43
C SER A 18 -1.26 -16.63 -9.94
N MET A 19 -1.68 -15.49 -9.39
CA MET A 19 -1.16 -14.16 -9.75
C MET A 19 0.27 -13.96 -9.24
N VAL A 20 0.61 -14.54 -8.08
CA VAL A 20 2.00 -14.60 -7.60
C VAL A 20 2.86 -15.40 -8.57
N GLU A 21 2.39 -16.56 -9.03
CA GLU A 21 3.12 -17.42 -9.98
C GLU A 21 3.29 -16.76 -11.37
N LEU A 22 2.35 -15.89 -11.76
CA LEU A 22 2.43 -15.09 -12.98
C LEU A 22 3.24 -13.79 -12.81
N GLY A 23 3.73 -13.47 -11.61
CA GLY A 23 4.48 -12.24 -11.34
C GLY A 23 3.63 -10.97 -11.31
N LEU A 24 2.32 -11.10 -11.09
CA LEU A 24 1.36 -9.99 -11.04
C LEU A 24 0.95 -9.59 -9.60
N ALA A 25 1.28 -10.42 -8.61
CA ALA A 25 1.11 -10.13 -7.19
C ALA A 25 2.47 -10.28 -6.47
N PRO A 26 2.65 -9.65 -5.28
CA PRO A 26 3.92 -9.69 -4.55
C PRO A 26 4.39 -11.14 -4.29
N PRO A 27 5.62 -11.52 -4.71
CA PRO A 27 6.11 -12.87 -4.51
C PRO A 27 6.68 -13.11 -3.10
N ASP A 28 7.00 -12.05 -2.38
CA ASP A 28 7.52 -12.11 -1.01
C ASP A 28 6.37 -12.45 -0.03
N PRO A 29 6.42 -13.58 0.70
CA PRO A 29 5.42 -13.89 1.73
C PRO A 29 5.39 -12.88 2.88
N GLN A 30 6.43 -12.05 3.03
CA GLN A 30 6.55 -11.02 4.06
C GLN A 30 6.12 -9.63 3.57
N PHE A 31 5.61 -9.47 2.34
CA PHE A 31 5.34 -8.15 1.74
C PHE A 31 4.51 -7.21 2.63
N ALA A 32 3.53 -7.74 3.36
CA ALA A 32 2.66 -6.93 4.22
C ALA A 32 3.32 -6.48 5.53
N LEU A 33 4.54 -6.94 5.86
CA LEU A 33 5.30 -6.45 7.01
C LEU A 33 5.93 -5.07 6.77
N TYR A 34 6.04 -4.64 5.51
CA TYR A 34 6.58 -3.34 5.11
C TYR A 34 5.47 -2.27 5.05
N GLY A 35 4.57 -2.28 6.04
CA GLY A 35 3.37 -1.47 6.04
C GLY A 35 2.75 -1.30 7.41
N GLU A 36 1.66 -0.54 7.45
CA GLU A 36 0.91 -0.19 8.65
C GLU A 36 -0.54 -0.65 8.55
N HIS A 37 -1.13 -1.01 9.69
CA HIS A 37 -2.54 -1.34 9.82
C HIS A 37 -3.20 -0.35 10.79
N VAL A 38 -4.14 0.45 10.28
CA VAL A 38 -4.75 1.57 11.01
C VAL A 38 -6.25 1.37 11.14
N HIS A 39 -6.80 1.64 12.33
CA HIS A 39 -8.24 1.64 12.58
C HIS A 39 -8.68 2.93 13.29
N THR A 40 -9.98 3.21 13.26
CA THR A 40 -10.63 4.35 13.92
C THR A 40 -11.86 3.89 14.71
N GLU A 41 -12.42 4.77 15.55
CA GLU A 41 -13.47 4.44 16.52
C GLU A 41 -14.77 3.89 15.89
N HIS A 42 -15.09 4.24 14.64
CA HIS A 42 -16.38 3.91 14.01
C HIS A 42 -16.30 2.77 12.99
N GLY A 43 -15.35 1.85 13.17
CA GLY A 43 -15.21 0.66 12.33
C GLY A 43 -14.58 0.91 10.95
N HIS A 44 -14.05 2.11 10.70
CA HIS A 44 -13.21 2.36 9.53
C HIS A 44 -11.77 1.91 9.82
N GLY A 45 -11.13 1.31 8.82
CA GLY A 45 -9.74 0.89 8.87
C GLY A 45 -9.14 0.80 7.47
N LEU A 46 -7.82 0.71 7.43
CA LEU A 46 -7.05 0.53 6.20
C LEU A 46 -5.69 -0.12 6.51
N GLY A 47 -5.13 -0.77 5.50
CA GLY A 47 -3.71 -1.11 5.43
C GLY A 47 -2.98 -0.24 4.41
N ILE A 48 -1.74 0.16 4.71
CA ILE A 48 -0.84 0.87 3.78
C ILE A 48 0.43 0.03 3.68
N ILE A 49 0.80 -0.43 2.48
CA ILE A 49 1.96 -1.32 2.28
C ILE A 49 2.91 -0.67 1.26
N GLY A 50 4.18 -0.53 1.64
CA GLY A 50 5.26 -0.06 0.78
C GLY A 50 6.14 -1.20 0.25
N PRO A 51 7.16 -0.88 -0.57
CA PRO A 51 8.14 -1.87 -0.99
C PRO A 51 9.07 -2.30 0.17
N PRO A 52 9.68 -3.49 0.10
CA PRO A 52 10.74 -3.87 1.03
C PRO A 52 11.98 -2.97 0.86
N PRO A 53 12.83 -2.84 1.91
CA PRO A 53 14.12 -2.17 1.79
C PRO A 53 14.95 -2.75 0.64
N GLY A 54 15.50 -1.88 -0.20
CA GLY A 54 16.34 -2.27 -1.35
C GLY A 54 15.57 -2.52 -2.65
N MET A 55 14.24 -2.34 -2.68
CA MET A 55 13.43 -2.34 -3.90
C MET A 55 12.97 -0.91 -4.23
N PRO A 56 13.74 -0.14 -5.02
CA PRO A 56 13.33 1.22 -5.37
C PRO A 56 12.13 1.17 -6.31
N LEU A 57 11.02 1.79 -5.89
CA LEU A 57 9.87 2.10 -6.73
C LEU A 57 9.78 3.63 -6.90
N PRO A 58 9.18 4.11 -8.00
CA PRO A 58 8.89 5.54 -8.14
C PRO A 58 8.10 6.07 -6.93
N GLU A 59 8.50 7.22 -6.40
CA GLU A 59 7.76 7.89 -5.33
C GLU A 59 6.31 8.19 -5.74
N PHE A 60 5.43 8.36 -4.75
CA PHE A 60 4.03 8.71 -4.97
C PHE A 60 3.33 7.76 -5.95
N MET A 61 3.65 6.46 -5.87
CA MET A 61 3.11 5.39 -6.72
C MET A 61 3.34 5.61 -8.23
N GLY A 62 4.32 6.43 -8.61
CA GLY A 62 4.60 6.77 -10.01
C GLY A 62 3.52 7.66 -10.66
N MET A 63 2.82 8.47 -9.86
CA MET A 63 1.84 9.42 -10.38
C MET A 63 2.49 10.49 -11.29
N PRO A 64 1.76 11.04 -12.27
CA PRO A 64 2.26 12.13 -13.12
C PRO A 64 2.68 13.35 -12.31
N GLU A 65 3.66 14.11 -12.80
CA GLU A 65 4.28 15.22 -12.08
C GLU A 65 3.26 16.31 -11.69
N ASN A 66 2.31 16.59 -12.59
CA ASN A 66 1.25 17.56 -12.31
C ASN A 66 0.29 17.13 -11.19
N ILE A 67 0.20 15.81 -10.91
CA ILE A 67 -0.59 15.27 -9.80
C ILE A 67 0.23 15.31 -8.51
N VAL A 68 1.52 14.99 -8.57
CA VAL A 68 2.44 15.08 -7.42
C VAL A 68 2.53 16.52 -6.90
N GLU A 69 2.61 17.51 -7.80
CA GLU A 69 2.59 18.94 -7.44
C GLU A 69 1.30 19.31 -6.69
N GLU A 70 0.15 18.89 -7.19
CA GLU A 70 -1.14 19.19 -6.58
C GLU A 70 -1.33 18.43 -5.25
N LEU A 71 -0.77 17.23 -5.10
CA LEU A 71 -0.73 16.49 -3.85
C LEU A 71 0.04 17.27 -2.77
N GLY A 72 1.22 17.79 -3.11
CA GLY A 72 2.04 18.60 -2.20
C GLY A 72 1.40 19.94 -1.80
N ARG A 73 0.50 20.48 -2.62
CA ARG A 73 -0.25 21.71 -2.32
C ARG A 73 -1.50 21.46 -1.46
N ARG A 74 -2.13 20.28 -1.57
CA ARG A 74 -3.44 19.99 -0.98
C ARG A 74 -3.39 19.18 0.31
N LEU A 75 -2.38 18.33 0.47
CA LEU A 75 -2.23 17.48 1.66
C LEU A 75 -1.33 18.15 2.70
N THR A 76 -1.48 17.74 3.96
CA THR A 76 -0.54 18.17 5.01
C THR A 76 0.82 17.50 4.81
N PRO A 77 1.92 18.08 5.32
CA PRO A 77 3.24 17.47 5.22
C PRO A 77 3.27 16.02 5.73
N GLU A 78 2.57 15.74 6.83
CA GLU A 78 2.51 14.39 7.41
C GLU A 78 1.84 13.39 6.48
N GLN A 79 0.77 13.81 5.79
CA GLN A 79 0.11 12.98 4.78
C GLN A 79 1.00 12.75 3.57
N VAL A 80 1.75 13.75 3.12
CA VAL A 80 2.71 13.61 2.01
C VAL A 80 3.81 12.61 2.36
N GLU A 81 4.35 12.65 3.57
CA GLU A 81 5.38 11.70 4.02
C GLU A 81 4.88 10.25 4.06
N ILE A 82 3.62 10.01 4.42
CA ILE A 82 3.04 8.65 4.39
C ILE A 82 3.07 8.04 2.97
N PHE A 83 2.95 8.87 1.93
CA PHE A 83 3.00 8.43 0.52
C PHE A 83 4.41 8.43 -0.08
N ARG A 84 5.44 8.87 0.67
CA ARG A 84 6.83 8.79 0.24
C ARG A 84 7.38 7.40 0.63
N PRO A 85 7.88 6.59 -0.32
CA PRO A 85 8.33 5.21 -0.08
C PRO A 85 9.63 5.12 0.72
#